data_AF-A0A7C7HLX2-F1
#
_entry.id   AF-A0A7C7HLX2-F1
#
_cell.length_a   1.000
_cell.length_b   1.000
_cell.length_c   1.000
_cell.angle_alpha   90.00
_cell.angle_beta   90.00
_cell.angle_gamma   90.00
#
_symmetry.space_group_name_H-M   'P 1'
#
loop_
_entity.id
_entity.type
_entity.pdbx_description
1 polymer ?
#
loop_
_entity_poly.entity_id
_entity_poly.type
_entity_poly.pdbx_seq_one_letter_code
_entity_poly.pdbx_strand_id
1 'polypeptide(L)'
;MRNNPKRIRQNNKQANKIQQQMIRAILFIGALMLLIIFFFGDHGLYQLYLLRSERSEIQAAITALRVKKQTLEVEKNKLTTNLKYIEQLARERFRMAKKGEKVFKVIERKPE
;
A
#
# COMPACT_ATOMS: atom_id res chain seq x y z
N MET A 1 -8.55 -2.39 79.71
CA MET A 1 -8.71 -1.39 78.63
C MET A 1 -9.56 -2.00 77.52
N ARG A 2 -10.76 -1.48 77.26
CA ARG A 2 -11.74 -2.09 76.33
C ARG A 2 -11.65 -1.39 74.98
N ASN A 3 -11.07 -2.07 73.99
CA ASN A 3 -10.90 -1.52 72.64
C ASN A 3 -12.27 -1.29 71.98
N ASN A 4 -12.44 -0.12 71.38
CA ASN A 4 -13.72 0.33 70.83
C ASN A 4 -14.00 -0.36 69.46
N PRO A 5 -15.00 -1.26 69.36
CA PRO A 5 -15.24 -2.06 68.16
C PRO A 5 -15.65 -1.23 66.94
N LYS A 6 -16.14 0.00 67.15
CA LYS A 6 -16.53 0.92 66.06
C LYS A 6 -15.32 1.39 65.22
N ARG A 7 -14.14 1.57 65.82
CA ARG A 7 -12.92 2.01 65.11
C ARG A 7 -12.33 0.90 64.22
N ILE A 8 -12.33 -0.35 64.70
CA ILE A 8 -11.81 -1.51 63.94
C ILE A 8 -12.65 -1.74 62.67
N ARG A 9 -13.98 -1.61 62.78
CA ARG A 9 -14.90 -1.74 61.64
C ARG A 9 -14.72 -0.63 60.60
N GLN A 10 -14.36 0.59 61.00
CA GLN A 10 -14.09 1.70 60.08
C GLN A 10 -12.76 1.52 59.33
N ASN A 11 -11.70 1.07 60.02
CA ASN A 11 -10.41 0.77 59.38
C ASN A 11 -10.53 -0.35 58.34
N ASN A 12 -11.27 -1.43 58.64
CA ASN A 12 -11.48 -2.51 57.68
C ASN A 12 -12.30 -2.06 56.45
N LYS A 13 -13.27 -1.15 56.63
CA LYS A 13 -14.01 -0.57 55.50
C LYS A 13 -13.13 0.34 54.61
N GLN A 14 -12.21 1.09 55.20
CA GLN A 14 -11.25 1.91 54.43
C GLN A 14 -10.23 1.04 53.70
N ALA A 15 -9.67 0.02 54.36
CA ALA A 15 -8.74 -0.93 53.74
C ALA A 15 -9.39 -1.67 52.55
N ASN A 16 -10.63 -2.14 52.69
CA ASN A 16 -11.38 -2.78 51.61
C ASN A 16 -11.66 -1.83 50.43
N LYS A 17 -11.94 -0.54 50.70
CA LYS A 17 -12.11 0.46 49.63
C LYS A 17 -10.82 0.70 48.85
N ILE A 18 -9.69 0.78 49.53
CA ILE A 18 -8.37 0.95 48.89
C ILE A 18 -8.03 -0.29 48.05
N GLN A 19 -8.26 -1.50 48.59
CA GLN A 19 -8.10 -2.75 47.84
C GLN A 19 -8.96 -2.80 46.57
N GLN A 20 -10.23 -2.41 46.66
CA GLN A 20 -11.13 -2.36 45.50
C GLN A 20 -10.66 -1.35 44.44
N GLN A 21 -10.16 -0.18 44.86
CA GLN A 21 -9.58 0.81 43.94
C GLN A 21 -8.31 0.29 43.27
N MET A 22 -7.42 -0.39 44.00
CA MET A 22 -6.21 -0.99 43.44
C MET A 22 -6.53 -2.11 42.44
N ILE A 23 -7.47 -3.00 42.76
CA ILE A 23 -7.91 -4.07 41.84
C ILE A 23 -8.48 -3.44 40.56
N ARG A 24 -9.31 -2.40 40.70
CA ARG A 24 -9.90 -1.70 39.54
C ARG A 24 -8.84 -1.01 38.69
N ALA A 25 -7.82 -0.41 39.31
CA ALA A 25 -6.70 0.20 38.61
C ALA A 25 -5.84 -0.83 37.86
N ILE A 26 -5.53 -1.96 38.50
CA ILE A 26 -4.76 -3.06 37.87
C ILE A 26 -5.54 -3.63 36.68
N LEU A 27 -6.85 -3.85 36.83
CA LEU A 27 -7.71 -4.30 35.72
C LEU A 27 -7.72 -3.29 34.57
N PHE A 28 -7.78 -2.00 34.87
CA PHE A 28 -7.73 -0.95 33.85
C PHE A 28 -6.39 -0.95 33.11
N ILE A 29 -5.27 -1.02 33.84
CA ILE A 29 -3.92 -1.04 33.26
C ILE A 29 -3.72 -2.30 32.42
N GLY A 30 -4.16 -3.46 32.92
CA GLY A 30 -4.10 -4.72 32.18
C GLY A 30 -4.92 -4.69 30.90
N ALA A 31 -6.15 -4.16 30.96
CA ALA A 31 -6.99 -3.99 29.78
C ALA A 31 -6.36 -3.01 28.77
N LEU A 32 -5.76 -1.92 29.25
CA LEU A 32 -5.08 -0.95 28.39
C LEU A 32 -3.85 -1.55 27.71
N MET A 33 -3.04 -2.31 28.44
CA MET A 33 -1.89 -3.05 27.88
C MET A 33 -2.32 -4.03 26.81
N LEU A 34 -3.38 -4.81 27.05
CA LEU A 34 -3.94 -5.73 26.06
C LEU A 34 -4.43 -5.00 24.81
N LEU A 35 -5.07 -3.85 24.99
CA LEU A 35 -5.54 -3.03 23.88
C LEU A 35 -4.37 -2.48 23.06
N ILE A 36 -3.31 -1.98 23.70
CA ILE A 36 -2.11 -1.50 23.00
C ILE A 36 -1.47 -2.63 22.20
N ILE A 37 -1.25 -3.81 22.80
CA ILE A 37 -0.64 -4.96 22.12
C ILE A 37 -1.54 -5.48 20.98
N PHE A 38 -2.85 -5.47 21.16
CA PHE A 38 -3.79 -5.94 20.14
C PHE A 38 -3.86 -4.99 18.93
N PHE A 39 -3.76 -3.68 19.13
CA PHE A 39 -3.80 -2.70 18.05
C PHE A 39 -2.41 -2.45 17.41
N PHE A 40 -1.34 -2.39 18.21
CA PHE A 40 0.02 -2.03 17.80
C PHE A 40 1.03 -3.20 17.78
N GLY A 41 0.65 -4.42 18.17
CA GLY A 41 1.54 -5.58 18.02
C GLY A 41 1.84 -5.89 16.55
N ASP A 42 2.87 -6.69 16.29
CA ASP A 42 3.34 -7.09 14.94
C ASP A 42 2.27 -7.72 14.03
N HIS A 43 1.10 -8.04 14.58
CA HIS A 43 -0.04 -8.63 13.88
C HIS A 43 -1.35 -7.89 14.17
N GLY A 44 -1.26 -6.66 14.68
CA GLY A 44 -2.41 -5.83 15.02
C GLY A 44 -3.21 -5.40 13.80
N LEU A 45 -4.43 -4.91 14.04
CA LEU A 45 -5.37 -4.51 13.00
C LEU A 45 -4.81 -3.45 12.03
N TYR A 46 -3.90 -2.59 12.51
CA TYR A 46 -3.26 -1.57 11.68
C TYR A 46 -2.42 -2.17 10.56
N GLN A 47 -1.66 -3.23 10.87
CA GLN A 47 -0.78 -3.89 9.91
C GLN A 47 -1.59 -4.62 8.83
N LEU A 48 -2.74 -5.18 9.20
CA LEU A 48 -3.66 -5.78 8.23
C LEU A 48 -4.21 -4.75 7.24
N TYR A 49 -4.52 -3.54 7.70
CA TYR A 49 -4.98 -2.46 6.83
C TYR A 49 -3.89 -2.02 5.85
N LEU A 50 -2.67 -1.79 6.34
CA LEU A 50 -1.54 -1.40 5.51
C LEU A 50 -1.19 -2.48 4.48
N LEU A 51 -1.11 -3.74 4.92
CA LEU A 51 -0.81 -4.88 4.07
C LEU A 51 -1.86 -5.08 2.97
N ARG A 52 -3.14 -4.79 3.26
CA ARG A 52 -4.21 -4.85 2.26
C ARG A 52 -4.02 -3.78 1.17
N SER A 53 -3.60 -2.58 1.55
CA SER A 53 -3.30 -1.50 0.60
C SER A 53 -2.11 -1.85 -0.28
N GLU A 54 -1.00 -2.29 0.33
CA GLU A 54 0.20 -2.72 -0.41
C GLU A 54 -0.10 -3.84 -1.39
N ARG A 55 -0.87 -4.86 -0.97
CA ARG A 55 -1.31 -5.93 -1.88
C ARG A 55 -2.10 -5.40 -3.06
N SER A 56 -3.00 -4.45 -2.86
CA SER A 56 -3.79 -3.87 -3.94
C SER A 56 -2.92 -3.13 -4.95
N GLU A 57 -1.96 -2.33 -4.47
CA GLU A 57 -1.05 -1.58 -5.32
C GLU A 57 -0.14 -2.51 -6.13
N ILE A 58 0.46 -3.50 -5.48
CA ILE A 58 1.28 -4.52 -6.15
C ILE A 58 0.46 -5.27 -7.21
N GLN A 59 -0.78 -5.63 -6.90
CA GLN A 59 -1.64 -6.34 -7.84
C GLN A 59 -2.01 -5.46 -9.06
N ALA A 60 -2.26 -4.18 -8.85
CA ALA A 60 -2.48 -3.21 -9.92
C ALA A 60 -1.24 -3.08 -10.81
N ALA A 61 -0.04 -2.97 -10.21
CA ALA A 61 1.22 -2.92 -10.94
C ALA A 61 1.47 -4.19 -11.77
N ILE A 62 1.23 -5.38 -11.20
CA ILE A 62 1.32 -6.66 -11.93
C ILE A 62 0.40 -6.67 -13.14
N THR A 63 -0.82 -6.15 -12.97
CA THR A 63 -1.83 -6.12 -14.03
C THR A 63 -1.42 -5.18 -15.16
N ALA A 64 -0.96 -3.97 -14.82
CA ALA A 64 -0.42 -3.02 -15.79
C ALA A 64 0.79 -3.58 -16.56
N LEU A 65 1.72 -4.24 -15.85
CA LEU A 65 2.88 -4.89 -16.47
C LEU A 65 2.49 -6.03 -17.40
N ARG A 66 1.49 -6.83 -17.03
CA ARG A 66 0.98 -7.91 -17.88
C ARG A 66 0.37 -7.37 -19.18
N VAL A 67 -0.42 -6.30 -19.11
CA VAL A 67 -0.97 -5.63 -20.30
C VAL A 67 0.15 -5.10 -21.18
N LYS A 68 1.14 -4.40 -20.58
CA LYS A 68 2.28 -3.86 -21.32
C LYS A 68 3.10 -4.96 -22.01
N LYS A 69 3.32 -6.08 -21.33
CA LYS A 69 3.98 -7.26 -21.91
C LYS A 69 3.20 -7.77 -23.12
N GLN A 70 1.89 -7.93 -23.00
CA GLN A 70 1.06 -8.42 -24.11
C GLN A 70 1.11 -7.47 -25.31
N THR A 71 1.03 -6.14 -25.09
CA THR A 71 1.14 -5.17 -26.19
C THR A 71 2.50 -5.25 -26.88
N LEU A 72 3.59 -5.41 -26.11
CA LEU A 72 4.94 -5.54 -26.67
C LEU A 72 5.13 -6.84 -27.44
N GLU A 73 4.57 -7.96 -26.97
CA GLU A 73 4.62 -9.23 -27.71
C GLU A 73 3.85 -9.15 -29.03
N VAL A 74 2.68 -8.49 -29.03
CA VAL A 74 1.93 -8.25 -30.27
C VAL A 74 2.72 -7.37 -31.23
N GLU A 75 3.36 -6.30 -30.73
CA GLU A 75 4.19 -5.42 -31.54
C GLU A 75 5.42 -6.16 -32.11
N LYS A 76 6.11 -6.93 -31.27
CA LYS A 76 7.23 -7.79 -31.66
C LYS A 76 6.81 -8.74 -32.79
N ASN A 77 5.67 -9.42 -32.65
CA ASN A 77 5.16 -10.31 -33.69
C ASN A 77 4.85 -9.58 -35.00
N LYS A 78 4.31 -8.36 -34.94
CA LYS A 78 4.08 -7.53 -36.14
C LYS A 78 5.41 -7.16 -36.81
N LEU A 79 6.43 -6.84 -36.03
CA LEU A 79 7.77 -6.51 -36.53
C LEU A 79 8.53 -7.73 -37.07
N THR A 80 8.23 -8.96 -36.64
CA THR A 80 8.88 -10.16 -37.19
C THR A 80 8.17 -10.73 -38.40
N THR A 81 6.84 -10.66 -38.43
CA THR A 81 6.03 -11.42 -39.39
C THR A 81 5.50 -10.55 -40.52
N ASN A 82 5.36 -9.22 -40.34
CA ASN A 82 4.74 -8.34 -41.32
C ASN A 82 5.72 -7.35 -41.95
N LEU A 83 6.25 -7.70 -43.13
CA LEU A 83 7.20 -6.88 -43.88
C LEU A 83 6.62 -5.50 -44.27
N LYS A 84 5.32 -5.42 -44.59
CA LYS A 84 4.65 -4.16 -44.97
C LYS A 84 4.59 -3.19 -43.78
N TYR A 85 4.34 -3.72 -42.58
CA TYR A 85 4.36 -2.93 -41.35
C TYR A 85 5.76 -2.38 -41.05
N ILE A 86 6.80 -3.18 -41.23
CA ILE A 86 8.21 -2.75 -41.06
C ILE A 86 8.56 -1.66 -42.07
N GLU A 87 8.20 -1.83 -43.35
CA GLU A 87 8.47 -0.82 -44.39
C GLU A 87 7.75 0.50 -44.10
N GLN A 88 6.49 0.44 -43.69
CA GLN A 88 5.74 1.63 -43.28
C GLN A 88 6.41 2.33 -42.08
N LEU A 89 6.80 1.57 -41.04
CA LEU A 89 7.46 2.11 -39.87
C LEU A 89 8.82 2.76 -40.21
N ALA A 90 9.62 2.10 -41.05
CA ALA A 90 10.90 2.58 -41.56
C ALA A 90 10.74 3.90 -42.33
N ARG A 91 9.73 4.01 -43.19
CA ARG A 91 9.46 5.23 -43.97
C ARG A 91 8.90 6.37 -43.10
N GLU A 92 7.91 6.10 -42.25
CA GLU A 92 7.22 7.13 -41.47
C GLU A 92 8.01 7.61 -40.25
N ARG A 93 8.51 6.69 -39.43
CA ARG A 93 9.19 7.02 -38.17
C ARG A 93 10.66 7.31 -38.38
N PHE A 94 11.32 6.53 -39.22
CA PHE A 94 12.77 6.59 -39.41
C PHE A 94 13.21 7.29 -40.70
N ARG A 95 12.26 7.68 -41.57
CA ARG A 95 12.56 8.36 -42.85
C ARG A 95 13.56 7.60 -43.73
N MET A 96 13.54 6.26 -43.64
CA MET A 96 14.34 5.41 -44.49
C MET A 96 13.70 5.30 -45.88
N ALA A 97 14.54 5.27 -46.91
CA ALA A 97 14.11 5.13 -48.29
C ALA A 97 15.03 4.14 -49.02
N LYS A 98 14.51 3.45 -50.05
CA LYS A 98 15.31 2.54 -50.86
C LYS A 98 16.32 3.32 -51.70
N LYS A 99 17.36 2.63 -52.19
CA LYS A 99 18.38 3.23 -53.05
C LYS A 99 17.73 3.90 -54.27
N GLY A 100 17.90 5.21 -54.41
CA GLY A 100 17.32 6.02 -55.51
C GLY A 100 16.03 6.76 -55.16
N GLU A 101 15.42 6.53 -54.00
CA GLU A 101 14.24 7.27 -53.52
C GLU A 101 14.66 8.56 -52.76
N LYS A 102 13.87 9.63 -52.88
CA LYS A 102 14.10 10.91 -52.17
C LYS A 102 13.10 11.10 -51.04
N VAL A 103 13.58 11.53 -49.86
CA VAL A 103 12.74 11.84 -48.69
C VAL A 103 12.53 13.34 -48.60
N PHE A 104 11.27 13.77 -48.54
CA PHE A 104 10.91 15.18 -48.36
C PHE A 104 10.43 15.41 -46.93
N LYS A 105 11.01 16.40 -46.25
CA LYS A 105 10.51 16.89 -44.96
C LYS A 105 9.84 18.24 -45.21
N VAL A 106 8.55 18.34 -44.91
CA VAL A 106 7.84 19.63 -44.95
C VAL A 106 8.36 20.48 -43.80
N ILE A 107 8.89 21.66 -44.11
CA ILE A 107 9.31 22.65 -43.12
C ILE A 107 8.30 23.79 -43.23
N GLU A 108 7.52 24.01 -42.17
CA GLU A 108 6.63 25.15 -42.10
C GLU A 108 7.47 26.43 -42.05
N ARG A 109 7.23 27.35 -42.99
CA ARG A 109 7.92 28.64 -42.97
C ARG A 109 7.37 29.45 -41.81
N LYS A 110 8.28 29.98 -40.99
CA LYS A 110 7.94 30.89 -39.90
C LYS A 110 7.29 32.14 -40.54
N PRO A 111 6.08 32.55 -40.14
CA PRO A 111 5.52 33.80 -40.61
C PRO A 111 6.39 34.95 -40.09
N GLU A 112 6.82 35.82 -41.01
CA GLU A 112 7.58 37.04 -40.72
C GLU A 112 6.74 38.05 -39.92
#